data_AF-A0A377V1J0-F1
#
_entry.id   AF-A0A377V1J0-F1
#
_cell.length_a   1.000
_cell.length_b   1.000
_cell.length_c   1.000
_cell.angle_alpha   90.00
_cell.angle_beta   90.00
_cell.angle_gamma   90.00
#
_symmetry.space_group_name_H-M   'P 1'
#
loop_
_entity.id
_entity.type
_entity.pdbx_description
1 polymer ?
#
loop_
_entity_poly.entity_id
_entity_poly.type
_entity_poly.pdbx_seq_one_letter_code
_entity_poly.pdbx_strand_id
1 'polypeptide(L)'
;MQTLQTTSLRVSENQLFILDQQALPQEKRWLAADNVALLVDHIHTLRVRGAPLIGLSASLLLALLAQRGLNRDALQQALETLRAARPTAVNLMNNLDRMKQALAREDYPQALEAEALRLVEEDKQLCDRIAEAGSALVKPGSRLLTHCNTGGLATAGVGTALGVIALAHRREK
;
A
#
# COMPACT_ATOMS: atom_id res chain seq x y z
N MET A 1 10.99 -7.03 -11.03
CA MET A 1 10.59 -6.76 -9.64
C MET A 1 11.01 -7.84 -8.65
N GLN A 2 11.71 -7.43 -7.60
CA GLN A 2 12.07 -8.29 -6.47
C GLN A 2 10.82 -8.79 -5.72
N THR A 3 10.92 -9.97 -5.11
CA THR A 3 9.87 -10.48 -4.22
C THR A 3 9.70 -9.53 -3.03
N LEU A 4 8.46 -9.18 -2.73
CA LEU A 4 8.11 -8.28 -1.63
C LEU A 4 6.96 -8.89 -0.85
N GLN A 5 7.00 -8.79 0.48
CA GLN A 5 5.89 -9.20 1.33
C GLN A 5 5.72 -8.22 2.49
N THR A 6 4.49 -7.78 2.69
CA THR A 6 4.01 -7.07 3.88
C THR A 6 2.88 -7.88 4.51
N THR A 7 2.21 -7.32 5.51
CA THR A 7 1.00 -7.95 6.10
C THR A 7 -0.10 -8.17 5.05
N SER A 8 -0.29 -7.20 4.15
CA SER A 8 -1.44 -7.17 3.21
C SER A 8 -1.07 -7.15 1.73
N LEU A 9 0.21 -7.03 1.38
CA LEU A 9 0.70 -7.04 0.00
C LEU A 9 1.76 -8.11 -0.19
N ARG A 10 1.72 -8.76 -1.35
CA ARG A 10 2.77 -9.67 -1.78
C ARG A 10 3.02 -9.45 -3.26
N VAL A 11 4.28 -9.32 -3.63
CA VAL A 11 4.76 -9.44 -5.01
C VAL A 11 5.59 -10.70 -5.09
N SER A 12 5.21 -11.63 -5.97
CA SER A 12 5.92 -12.88 -6.22
C SER A 12 5.74 -13.27 -7.67
N GLU A 13 6.76 -13.86 -8.30
CA GLU A 13 6.67 -14.33 -9.69
C GLU A 13 6.16 -13.26 -10.68
N ASN A 14 6.57 -12.00 -10.45
CA ASN A 14 6.12 -10.84 -11.23
C ASN A 14 4.59 -10.63 -11.20
N GLN A 15 3.92 -11.05 -10.12
CA GLN A 15 2.49 -10.90 -9.85
C GLN A 15 2.22 -10.19 -8.53
N LEU A 16 1.15 -9.40 -8.48
CA LEU A 16 0.68 -8.71 -7.28
C LEU A 16 -0.46 -9.51 -6.64
N PHE A 17 -0.34 -9.73 -5.34
CA PHE A 17 -1.37 -10.30 -4.50
C PHE A 17 -1.71 -9.34 -3.36
N ILE A 18 -3.00 -9.23 -3.07
CA ILE A 18 -3.53 -8.54 -1.89
C ILE A 18 -4.06 -9.57 -0.89
N LEU A 19 -4.01 -9.26 0.40
CA LEU A 19 -4.76 -10.02 1.39
C LEU A 19 -6.24 -9.59 1.35
N ASP A 20 -7.14 -10.56 1.26
CA ASP A 20 -8.58 -10.29 1.26
C ASP A 20 -9.05 -9.84 2.65
N GLN A 21 -9.18 -8.53 2.84
CA GLN A 21 -9.59 -7.96 4.12
C GLN A 21 -11.07 -8.19 4.46
N GLN A 22 -11.92 -8.56 3.49
CA GLN A 22 -13.32 -8.90 3.76
C GLN A 22 -13.47 -10.29 4.37
N ALA A 23 -12.55 -11.20 4.06
CA ALA A 23 -12.56 -12.57 4.57
C ALA A 23 -12.03 -12.66 6.01
N LEU A 24 -11.34 -11.62 6.49
CA LEU A 24 -10.83 -11.58 7.86
C LEU A 24 -11.95 -11.25 8.89
N PRO A 25 -11.85 -11.78 10.11
CA PRO A 25 -10.80 -12.67 10.63
C PRO A 25 -11.00 -14.16 10.35
N GLN A 26 -12.08 -14.55 9.65
CA GLN A 26 -12.46 -15.96 9.48
C GLN A 26 -11.48 -16.74 8.59
N GLU A 27 -10.97 -16.11 7.53
CA GLU A 27 -10.08 -16.78 6.57
C GLU A 27 -8.96 -15.84 6.11
N LYS A 28 -7.73 -16.37 6.07
CA LYS A 28 -6.57 -15.68 5.50
C LYS A 28 -6.38 -16.11 4.04
N ARG A 29 -6.95 -15.34 3.13
CA ARG A 29 -6.90 -15.61 1.68
C ARG A 29 -6.15 -14.53 0.90
N TRP A 30 -5.25 -14.93 0.02
CA TRP A 30 -4.56 -14.04 -0.93
C TRP A 30 -5.29 -14.03 -2.28
N LEU A 31 -5.49 -12.84 -2.84
CA LEU A 31 -6.13 -12.65 -4.13
C LEU A 31 -5.16 -12.01 -5.11
N ALA A 32 -5.15 -12.48 -6.35
CA ALA A 32 -4.42 -11.84 -7.42
C ALA A 32 -5.01 -10.45 -7.72
N ALA A 33 -4.13 -9.49 -7.95
CA ALA A 33 -4.45 -8.11 -8.33
C ALA A 33 -3.59 -7.70 -9.53
N ASP A 34 -3.53 -8.57 -10.54
CA ASP A 34 -2.56 -8.53 -11.64
C ASP A 34 -2.93 -7.65 -12.83
N ASN A 35 -4.09 -7.02 -12.82
CA ASN A 35 -4.50 -6.07 -13.83
C ASN A 35 -5.34 -4.95 -13.22
N VAL A 36 -5.49 -3.87 -13.99
CA VAL A 36 -6.17 -2.64 -13.53
C VAL A 36 -7.60 -2.93 -13.10
N ALA A 37 -8.36 -3.69 -13.90
CA ALA A 37 -9.76 -3.99 -13.61
C ALA A 37 -9.92 -4.77 -12.28
N LEU A 38 -9.09 -5.79 -12.05
CA LEU A 38 -9.09 -6.55 -10.81
C LEU A 38 -8.73 -5.69 -9.60
N LEU A 39 -7.68 -4.87 -9.68
CA LEU A 39 -7.30 -4.03 -8.55
C LEU A 39 -8.37 -2.98 -8.25
N VAL A 40 -8.99 -2.38 -9.28
CA VAL A 40 -10.11 -1.45 -9.11
C VAL A 40 -11.30 -2.13 -8.42
N ASP A 41 -11.67 -3.34 -8.85
CA ASP A 41 -12.72 -4.12 -8.19
C ASP A 41 -12.38 -4.39 -6.72
N HIS A 42 -11.16 -4.82 -6.42
CA HIS A 42 -10.71 -5.05 -5.04
C HIS A 42 -10.75 -3.78 -4.18
N ILE A 43 -10.45 -2.62 -4.76
CA ILE A 43 -10.52 -1.32 -4.07
C ILE A 43 -11.99 -0.94 -3.80
N HIS A 44 -12.87 -1.05 -4.79
CA HIS A 44 -14.29 -0.69 -4.65
C HIS A 44 -15.04 -1.61 -3.69
N THR A 45 -14.77 -2.91 -3.77
CA THR A 45 -15.37 -3.91 -2.90
C THR A 45 -14.74 -3.91 -1.50
N LEU A 46 -13.67 -3.14 -1.26
CA LEU A 46 -12.93 -3.08 0.00
C LEU A 46 -12.21 -4.38 0.38
N ARG A 47 -11.89 -5.25 -0.60
CA ARG A 47 -10.94 -6.36 -0.38
C ARG A 47 -9.54 -5.85 -0.08
N VAL A 48 -9.16 -4.71 -0.67
CA VAL A 48 -8.00 -3.90 -0.26
C VAL A 48 -8.46 -2.52 0.19
N ARG A 49 -8.05 -2.14 1.41
CA ARG A 49 -8.48 -0.88 2.03
C ARG A 49 -7.43 -0.36 3.01
N GLY A 50 -7.57 0.90 3.37
CA GLY A 50 -6.53 1.71 4.03
C GLY A 50 -5.88 2.64 3.01
N ALA A 51 -5.88 3.94 3.30
CA ALA A 51 -5.43 4.95 2.34
C ALA A 51 -4.00 4.70 1.85
N PRO A 52 -3.02 4.38 2.72
CA PRO A 52 -1.67 4.03 2.26
C PRO A 52 -1.66 2.76 1.40
N LEU A 53 -2.29 1.68 1.86
CA LEU A 53 -2.29 0.40 1.15
C LEU A 53 -2.87 0.50 -0.27
N ILE A 54 -3.93 1.27 -0.46
CA ILE A 54 -4.54 1.49 -1.77
C ILE A 54 -3.53 2.14 -2.73
N GLY A 55 -2.85 3.19 -2.27
CA GLY A 55 -1.83 3.88 -3.07
C GLY A 55 -0.66 2.96 -3.42
N LEU A 56 -0.18 2.15 -2.47
CA LEU A 56 0.93 1.21 -2.71
C LEU A 56 0.54 0.10 -3.68
N SER A 57 -0.69 -0.42 -3.57
CA SER A 57 -1.19 -1.45 -4.49
C SER A 57 -1.20 -0.95 -5.93
N ALA A 58 -1.67 0.28 -6.15
CA ALA A 58 -1.71 0.90 -7.48
C ALA A 58 -0.31 1.15 -8.04
N SER A 59 0.62 1.64 -7.22
CA SER A 59 2.03 1.84 -7.62
C SER A 59 2.71 0.53 -8.02
N LEU A 60 2.57 -0.53 -7.21
CA LEU A 60 3.16 -1.84 -7.49
C LEU A 60 2.59 -2.44 -8.78
N LEU A 61 1.26 -2.36 -8.97
CA LEU A 61 0.64 -2.86 -10.19
C LEU A 61 1.17 -2.12 -11.43
N LEU A 62 1.25 -0.79 -11.42
CA LEU A 62 1.79 -0.02 -12.54
C LEU A 62 3.22 -0.43 -12.90
N ALA A 63 4.07 -0.60 -11.90
CA ALA A 63 5.43 -1.05 -12.11
C ALA A 63 5.50 -2.47 -12.68
N LEU A 64 4.67 -3.41 -12.19
CA LEU A 64 4.59 -4.76 -12.74
C LEU A 64 4.09 -4.78 -14.18
N LEU A 65 3.09 -3.96 -14.52
CA LEU A 65 2.60 -3.81 -15.88
C LEU A 65 3.71 -3.31 -16.83
N ALA A 66 4.52 -2.35 -16.39
CA ALA A 66 5.66 -1.87 -17.18
C ALA A 66 6.73 -2.96 -17.37
N GLN A 67 7.02 -3.73 -16.33
CA GLN A 67 7.95 -4.89 -16.41
C GLN A 67 7.43 -6.00 -17.34
N ARG A 68 6.11 -6.11 -17.52
CA ARG A 68 5.48 -7.03 -18.48
C ARG A 68 5.44 -6.47 -19.91
N GLY A 69 6.01 -5.28 -20.16
CA GLY A 69 6.15 -4.70 -21.48
C GLY A 69 4.97 -3.85 -21.95
N LEU A 70 4.07 -3.42 -21.06
CA LEU A 70 3.07 -2.42 -21.45
C LEU A 70 3.77 -1.12 -21.88
N ASN A 71 3.34 -0.57 -23.01
CA ASN A 71 3.87 0.69 -23.51
C ASN A 71 3.42 1.88 -22.64
N ARG A 72 4.09 3.02 -22.84
CA ARG A 72 3.87 4.24 -22.04
C ARG A 72 2.42 4.73 -22.09
N ASP A 73 1.76 4.68 -23.25
CA ASP A 73 0.39 5.17 -23.40
C ASP A 73 -0.61 4.29 -22.63
N ALA A 74 -0.45 2.97 -22.70
CA ALA A 74 -1.25 2.02 -21.94
C ALA A 74 -1.04 2.18 -20.42
N LEU A 75 0.19 2.44 -20.00
CA LEU A 75 0.51 2.74 -18.59
C LEU A 75 -0.08 4.07 -18.13
N GLN A 76 -0.07 5.09 -18.99
CA GLN A 76 -0.71 6.38 -18.68
C GLN A 76 -2.22 6.19 -18.50
N GLN A 77 -2.87 5.41 -19.38
CA GLN A 77 -4.28 5.08 -19.23
C GLN A 77 -4.56 4.28 -17.94
N ALA A 78 -3.73 3.28 -17.65
CA ALA A 78 -3.81 2.50 -16.42
C ALA A 78 -3.68 3.38 -15.17
N LEU A 79 -2.77 4.36 -15.19
CA LEU A 79 -2.56 5.30 -14.10
C LEU A 79 -3.80 6.14 -13.85
N GLU A 80 -4.40 6.72 -14.89
CA GLU A 80 -5.60 7.54 -14.74
C GLU A 80 -6.81 6.71 -14.27
N THR A 81 -6.98 5.48 -14.77
CA THR A 81 -8.02 4.57 -14.30
C THR A 81 -7.84 4.20 -12.82
N LEU A 82 -6.60 3.88 -12.39
CA LEU A 82 -6.31 3.61 -10.99
C LEU A 82 -6.55 4.84 -10.11
N ARG A 83 -6.19 6.03 -10.59
CA ARG A 83 -6.42 7.31 -9.88
C ARG A 83 -7.90 7.57 -9.63
N ALA A 84 -8.75 7.24 -10.61
CA ALA A 84 -10.18 7.43 -10.53
C ALA A 84 -10.90 6.42 -9.61
N ALA A 85 -10.25 5.32 -9.21
CA ALA A 85 -10.86 4.28 -8.39
C ALA A 85 -11.38 4.81 -7.04
N ARG A 86 -10.64 5.73 -6.40
CA ARG A 86 -11.10 6.43 -5.18
C ARG A 86 -10.60 7.88 -5.17
N PRO A 87 -11.33 8.82 -5.77
CA PRO A 87 -10.89 10.20 -6.02
C PRO A 87 -10.80 11.08 -4.76
N THR A 88 -10.99 10.53 -3.56
CA THR A 88 -10.78 11.25 -2.29
C THR A 88 -9.59 10.68 -1.49
N ALA A 89 -8.97 9.59 -1.97
CA ALA A 89 -7.81 8.99 -1.30
C ALA A 89 -6.53 9.75 -1.64
N VAL A 90 -6.17 10.73 -0.80
CA VAL A 90 -4.98 11.58 -1.01
C VAL A 90 -3.69 10.76 -1.14
N ASN A 91 -3.52 9.68 -0.36
CA ASN A 91 -2.35 8.79 -0.52
C ASN A 91 -2.27 8.15 -1.91
N LEU A 92 -3.40 7.78 -2.51
CA LEU A 92 -3.43 7.25 -3.88
C LEU A 92 -2.98 8.33 -4.87
N MET A 93 -3.48 9.55 -4.74
CA MET A 93 -3.09 10.67 -5.60
C MET A 93 -1.59 10.96 -5.51
N ASN A 94 -1.08 11.13 -4.29
CA ASN A 94 0.34 11.43 -4.05
C ASN A 94 1.26 10.35 -4.62
N ASN A 95 0.90 9.07 -4.43
CA ASN A 95 1.66 7.96 -4.98
C ASN A 95 1.62 7.99 -6.52
N LEU A 96 0.45 8.12 -7.12
CA LEU A 96 0.32 8.14 -8.57
C LEU A 96 0.94 9.37 -9.23
N ASP A 97 1.00 10.52 -8.55
CA ASP A 97 1.74 11.70 -9.02
C ASP A 97 3.24 11.41 -9.11
N ARG A 98 3.81 10.69 -8.14
CA ARG A 98 5.21 10.24 -8.18
C ARG A 98 5.43 9.18 -9.25
N MET A 99 4.51 8.22 -9.40
CA MET A 99 4.57 7.23 -10.48
C MET A 99 4.48 7.89 -11.86
N LYS A 100 3.70 8.97 -12.02
CA LYS A 100 3.62 9.74 -13.27
C LYS A 100 4.95 10.39 -13.63
N GLN A 101 5.68 10.90 -12.65
CA GLN A 101 7.04 11.43 -12.86
C GLN A 101 8.00 10.32 -13.32
N ALA A 102 7.92 9.13 -12.72
CA ALA A 102 8.71 7.98 -13.14
C ALA A 102 8.33 7.50 -14.56
N LEU A 103 7.04 7.53 -14.93
CA LEU A 103 6.56 7.16 -16.26
C LEU A 103 7.07 8.08 -17.37
N ALA A 104 7.32 9.35 -17.06
CA ALA A 104 7.83 10.33 -18.01
C ALA A 104 9.30 10.11 -18.40
N ARG A 105 10.06 9.31 -17.64
CA ARG A 105 11.47 9.00 -17.93
C ARG A 105 11.60 8.06 -19.12
N GLU A 106 12.71 8.16 -19.86
CA GLU A 106 13.02 7.26 -20.98
C GLU A 106 13.09 5.80 -20.52
N ASP A 107 13.72 5.55 -19.37
CA ASP A 107 13.84 4.25 -18.71
C ASP A 107 12.65 3.94 -17.78
N TYR A 108 11.42 4.28 -18.22
CA TYR A 108 10.22 4.17 -17.38
C TYR A 108 10.00 2.81 -16.72
N PRO A 109 10.29 1.63 -17.34
CA PRO A 109 10.06 0.36 -16.66
C PRO A 109 10.89 0.21 -15.38
N GLN A 110 12.17 0.63 -15.42
CA GLN A 110 13.08 0.61 -14.29
C GLN A 110 12.73 1.71 -13.29
N ALA A 111 12.40 2.91 -13.77
CA ALA A 111 12.03 4.02 -12.92
C ALA A 111 10.74 3.75 -12.12
N LEU A 112 9.71 3.16 -12.75
CA LEU A 112 8.46 2.79 -12.09
C LEU A 112 8.70 1.71 -11.03
N GLU A 113 9.51 0.69 -11.34
CA GLU A 113 9.86 -0.36 -10.38
C GLU A 113 10.58 0.24 -9.16
N ALA A 114 11.62 1.04 -9.38
CA ALA A 114 12.37 1.68 -8.31
C ALA A 114 11.46 2.58 -7.45
N GLU A 115 10.58 3.35 -8.08
CA GLU A 115 9.68 4.26 -7.38
C GLU A 115 8.61 3.53 -6.56
N ALA A 116 8.01 2.46 -7.10
CA ALA A 116 7.04 1.65 -6.37
C ALA A 116 7.66 0.99 -5.14
N LEU A 117 8.86 0.43 -5.27
CA LEU A 117 9.58 -0.17 -4.14
C LEU A 117 9.97 0.89 -3.10
N ARG A 118 10.43 2.06 -3.55
CA ARG A 118 10.74 3.20 -2.69
C ARG A 118 9.52 3.66 -1.89
N LEU A 119 8.35 3.77 -2.53
CA LEU A 119 7.10 4.13 -1.86
C LEU A 119 6.71 3.14 -0.76
N VAL A 120 6.90 1.84 -1.00
CA VAL A 120 6.62 0.80 0.02
C VAL A 120 7.57 0.93 1.21
N GLU A 121 8.85 1.15 0.96
CA GLU A 121 9.85 1.31 2.01
C GLU A 121 9.65 2.60 2.82
N GLU A 122 9.34 3.71 2.13
CA GLU A 122 9.01 4.97 2.79
C GLU A 122 7.77 4.85 3.67
N ASP A 123 6.73 4.13 3.25
CA ASP A 123 5.54 3.89 4.07
C ASP A 123 5.87 3.09 5.34
N LYS A 124 6.74 2.08 5.26
CA LYS A 124 7.24 1.34 6.44
C LYS A 124 7.94 2.27 7.42
N GLN A 125 8.90 3.04 6.92
CA GLN A 125 9.66 3.99 7.75
C GLN A 125 8.78 5.08 8.35
N LEU A 126 7.78 5.57 7.60
CA LEU A 126 6.80 6.52 8.11
C LEU A 126 5.96 5.90 9.23
N CYS A 127 5.48 4.66 9.07
CA CYS A 127 4.76 3.94 10.11
C CYS A 127 5.60 3.79 11.38
N ASP A 128 6.88 3.40 11.26
CA ASP A 128 7.78 3.26 12.40
C ASP A 128 8.02 4.60 13.11
N ARG A 129 8.27 5.67 12.36
CA ARG A 129 8.42 7.03 12.93
C ARG A 129 7.15 7.51 13.64
N ILE A 130 5.97 7.25 13.06
CA ILE A 130 4.69 7.59 13.68
C ILE A 130 4.51 6.79 14.98
N ALA A 131 4.80 5.48 14.96
CA ALA A 131 4.71 4.62 16.12
C ALA A 131 5.64 5.11 17.24
N GLU A 132 6.90 5.41 16.93
CA GLU A 132 7.89 5.93 17.88
C GLU A 132 7.43 7.22 18.53
N ALA A 133 7.12 8.24 17.72
CA ALA A 133 6.68 9.55 18.19
C ALA A 133 5.40 9.47 19.03
N GLY A 134 4.40 8.69 18.58
CA GLY A 134 3.14 8.54 19.30
C GLY A 134 3.28 7.74 20.60
N SER A 135 4.12 6.69 20.61
CA SER A 135 4.30 5.85 21.81
C SER A 135 4.97 6.60 22.96
N ALA A 136 5.71 7.67 22.66
CA ALA A 136 6.29 8.55 23.67
C ALA A 136 5.21 9.30 24.47
N LEU A 137 4.03 9.52 23.89
CA LEU A 137 2.90 10.23 24.51
C LEU A 137 2.01 9.32 25.37
N VAL A 138 2.11 8.00 25.19
CA VAL A 138 1.35 7.01 25.97
C VAL A 138 2.00 6.84 27.35
N LYS A 139 1.18 6.84 28.40
CA LYS A 139 1.62 6.62 29.80
C LYS A 139 1.25 5.21 30.27
N PRO A 140 2.00 4.61 31.21
CA PRO A 140 1.64 3.35 31.85
C PRO A 140 0.18 3.29 32.30
N GLY A 141 -0.54 2.25 31.88
CA GLY A 141 -1.94 2.00 32.27
C GLY A 141 -2.98 2.83 31.51
N SER A 142 -2.59 3.52 30.44
CA SER A 142 -3.53 4.27 29.59
C SER A 142 -4.57 3.35 28.94
N ARG A 143 -5.82 3.82 28.85
CA ARG A 143 -6.86 3.18 28.04
C ARG A 143 -7.05 3.99 26.77
N LEU A 144 -6.61 3.44 25.64
CA LEU A 144 -6.64 4.11 24.34
C LEU A 144 -7.86 3.66 23.54
N LEU A 145 -8.60 4.64 23.02
CA LEU A 145 -9.66 4.41 22.04
C LEU A 145 -9.07 4.54 20.63
N THR A 146 -9.43 3.62 19.75
CA THR A 146 -9.13 3.73 18.32
C THR A 146 -10.40 3.53 17.51
N HIS A 147 -10.36 3.96 16.25
CA HIS A 147 -11.46 3.80 15.31
C HIS A 147 -10.93 3.29 13.97
N CYS A 148 -11.71 2.42 13.32
CA CYS A 148 -11.33 1.70 12.11
C CYS A 148 -10.10 0.77 12.33
N ASN A 149 -9.41 0.42 11.24
CA ASN A 149 -8.18 -0.35 11.27
C ASN A 149 -7.06 0.48 10.60
N THR A 150 -6.02 0.76 11.37
CA THR A 150 -4.88 1.60 11.00
C THR A 150 -3.54 0.87 11.22
N GLY A 151 -3.58 -0.46 11.29
CA GLY A 151 -2.41 -1.30 11.54
C GLY A 151 -1.69 -1.70 10.25
N GLY A 152 -0.87 -2.74 10.32
CA GLY A 152 -0.21 -3.34 9.15
C GLY A 152 -1.19 -3.84 8.09
N LEU A 153 -2.46 -4.07 8.43
CA LEU A 153 -3.48 -4.38 7.44
C LEU A 153 -3.80 -3.22 6.48
N ALA A 154 -3.54 -1.97 6.88
CA ALA A 154 -3.87 -0.76 6.12
C ALA A 154 -2.65 -0.02 5.55
N THR A 155 -1.45 -0.57 5.75
CA THR A 155 -0.14 0.03 5.42
C THR A 155 0.84 -1.06 4.97
N ALA A 156 2.04 -0.70 4.53
CA ALA A 156 3.14 -1.65 4.32
C ALA A 156 3.91 -1.97 5.61
N GLY A 157 3.88 -1.07 6.59
CA GLY A 157 4.60 -1.19 7.85
C GLY A 157 3.77 -1.69 9.02
N VAL A 158 4.14 -1.25 10.22
CA VAL A 158 3.45 -1.58 11.48
C VAL A 158 2.07 -0.92 11.62
N GLY A 159 1.74 0.03 10.74
CA GLY A 159 0.57 0.88 10.84
C GLY A 159 0.83 2.23 11.48
N THR A 160 -0.21 3.06 11.54
CA THR A 160 -0.17 4.40 12.13
C THR A 160 -0.65 4.37 13.58
N ALA A 161 -1.94 4.60 13.86
CA ALA A 161 -2.44 4.65 15.23
C ALA A 161 -2.34 3.28 15.95
N LEU A 162 -2.65 2.17 15.25
CA LEU A 162 -2.41 0.84 15.81
C LEU A 162 -0.90 0.51 15.95
N GLY A 163 -0.04 1.11 15.12
CA GLY A 163 1.42 1.02 15.27
C GLY A 163 1.89 1.65 16.58
N VAL A 164 1.36 2.84 16.93
CA VAL A 164 1.58 3.51 18.22
C VAL A 164 1.14 2.63 19.39
N ILE A 165 -0.08 2.08 19.33
CA ILE A 165 -0.63 1.23 20.40
C ILE A 165 0.23 -0.03 20.57
N ALA A 166 0.58 -0.70 19.47
CA ALA A 166 1.40 -1.91 19.50
C ALA A 166 2.81 -1.65 20.07
N LEU A 167 3.45 -0.53 19.70
CA LEU A 167 4.77 -0.18 20.22
C LEU A 167 4.70 0.22 21.71
N ALA A 168 3.69 0.99 22.12
CA ALA A 168 3.49 1.34 23.52
C ALA A 168 3.32 0.08 24.39
N HIS A 169 2.51 -0.88 23.94
CA HIS A 169 2.33 -2.15 24.62
C HIS A 169 3.63 -2.96 24.73
N ARG A 170 4.44 -3.04 23.65
CA ARG A 170 5.77 -3.69 23.68
C ARG A 170 6.75 -3.02 24.64
N ARG A 171 6.54 -1.74 24.97
CA ARG A 171 7.31 -0.97 25.95
C ARG A 171 6.72 -1.01 27.36
N GLU A 172 5.76 -1.93 27.60
CA GLU A 172 5.11 -2.13 28.89
C GLU A 172 4.42 -0.85 29.43
N LYS A 173 3.91 -0.02 28.52
CA LYS A 173 3.09 1.16 28.84
C LYS A 173 1.60 0.84 28.74
#